data_AF-A0A6P4ZLN9-F1
#
_entry.id   AF-A0A6P4ZLN9-F1
#
_cell.length_a   1.000
_cell.length_b   1.000
_cell.length_c   1.000
_cell.angle_alpha   90.00
_cell.angle_beta   90.00
_cell.angle_gamma   90.00
#
_symmetry.space_group_name_H-M   'P 1'
#
loop_
_entity.id
_entity.type
_entity.pdbx_description
1 polymer ?
#
loop_
_entity_poly.entity_id
_entity_poly.type
_entity_poly.pdbx_seq_one_letter_code
_entity_poly.pdbx_strand_id
1 'polypeptide(L)'
;MAEYISGGLGLFYVAAGAVKLFPFIPVQAKLKDDFVKFATVFPLKPLGIVPNPTLYMYAVGVIEFGAGVMLGLGSHEQQVTSAMVLFGIMVGGLYTLVSLGRKQTDWIPPIVCMALLGLYLFQTL
;
A
#
# COMPACT_ATOMS: atom_id res chain seq x y z
N MET A 1 -16.70 11.75 11.52
CA MET A 1 -16.48 11.52 10.08
C MET A 1 -15.10 10.92 9.83
N ALA A 2 -14.02 11.54 10.32
CA ALA A 2 -12.66 11.02 10.24
C ALA A 2 -12.49 9.59 10.80
N GLU A 3 -13.13 9.27 11.94
CA GLU A 3 -13.06 7.92 12.53
C GLU A 3 -13.59 6.82 11.61
N TYR A 4 -14.71 7.05 10.92
CA TYR A 4 -15.27 6.08 9.95
C TYR A 4 -14.33 5.87 8.76
N ILE A 5 -13.66 6.93 8.30
CA ILE A 5 -12.67 6.83 7.21
C ILE A 5 -11.45 6.02 7.67
N SER A 6 -10.93 6.30 8.86
CA SER A 6 -9.78 5.58 9.43
C SER A 6 -10.08 4.09 9.67
N GLY A 7 -11.25 3.76 10.23
CA GLY A 7 -11.66 2.37 10.45
C GLY A 7 -11.85 1.60 9.14
N GLY A 8 -12.52 2.21 8.15
CA GLY A 8 -12.75 1.60 6.84
C GLY A 8 -11.46 1.37 6.06
N LEU A 9 -10.59 2.38 5.98
CA LEU A 9 -9.29 2.26 5.33
C LEU A 9 -8.36 1.30 6.08
N GLY A 10 -8.37 1.34 7.40
CA GLY A 10 -7.59 0.43 8.24
C GLY A 10 -7.93 -1.03 7.93
N LEU A 11 -9.22 -1.38 7.94
CA LEU A 11 -9.68 -2.73 7.58
C LEU A 11 -9.27 -3.13 6.16
N PHE A 12 -9.41 -2.21 5.20
CA PHE A 12 -9.01 -2.44 3.81
C PHE A 12 -7.51 -2.76 3.70
N TYR A 13 -6.65 -1.98 4.38
CA TYR A 13 -5.20 -2.19 4.35
C TYR A 13 -4.76 -3.43 5.10
N VAL A 14 -5.44 -3.80 6.20
CA VAL A 14 -5.26 -5.09 6.86
C VAL A 14 -5.53 -6.23 5.88
N ALA A 15 -6.64 -6.19 5.14
CA ALA A 15 -6.96 -7.20 4.15
C ALA A 15 -5.94 -7.21 3.00
N ALA A 16 -5.57 -6.04 2.46
CA ALA A 16 -4.61 -5.90 1.37
C ALA A 16 -3.21 -6.41 1.73
N GLY A 17 -2.77 -6.17 2.97
CA GLY A 17 -1.50 -6.67 3.51
C GLY A 17 -1.56 -8.17 3.80
N ALA A 18 -2.65 -8.66 4.40
CA ALA A 18 -2.85 -10.08 4.70
C ALA A 18 -2.73 -10.96 3.44
N VAL A 19 -3.32 -10.51 2.33
CA VAL A 19 -3.23 -11.19 1.03
C VAL A 19 -1.79 -11.36 0.55
N LYS A 20 -0.87 -10.44 0.89
CA LYS A 20 0.55 -10.53 0.52
C LYS A 20 1.33 -11.45 1.46
N LEU A 21 0.98 -11.45 2.74
CA LEU A 21 1.68 -12.18 3.80
C LEU A 21 1.34 -13.67 3.85
N PHE A 22 0.10 -14.03 3.55
CA PHE A 22 -0.40 -15.38 3.79
C PHE A 22 -0.43 -16.23 2.49
N PRO A 23 0.42 -17.26 2.38
CA PRO A 23 0.59 -18.02 1.13
C PRO A 23 -0.56 -18.97 0.79
N PHE A 24 -1.46 -19.23 1.74
CA PHE A 24 -2.65 -20.06 1.51
C PHE A 24 -3.76 -19.31 0.76
N ILE A 25 -3.61 -18.00 0.52
CA ILE A 25 -4.58 -17.21 -0.24
C ILE A 25 -4.29 -17.34 -1.74
N PRO A 26 -5.21 -17.87 -2.57
CA PRO A 26 -4.95 -18.19 -3.98
C PRO A 26 -4.44 -17.02 -4.84
N VAL A 27 -4.83 -15.79 -4.51
CA VAL A 27 -4.43 -14.59 -5.26
C VAL A 27 -2.98 -14.18 -5.00
N GLN A 28 -2.33 -14.68 -3.94
CA GLN A 28 -0.95 -14.35 -3.59
C GLN A 28 0.05 -14.77 -4.68
N ALA A 29 -0.19 -15.90 -5.35
CA ALA A 29 0.68 -16.37 -6.45
C ALA A 29 0.72 -15.35 -7.60
N LYS A 30 -0.45 -14.82 -8.00
CA LYS A 30 -0.54 -13.77 -9.02
C LYS A 30 0.15 -12.48 -8.59
N LEU A 31 0.00 -12.10 -7.32
CA LEU A 31 0.69 -10.93 -6.76
C LEU A 31 2.21 -11.09 -6.82
N LYS A 32 2.74 -12.29 -6.53
CA LYS A 32 4.17 -12.56 -6.61
C LYS A 32 4.72 -12.30 -8.02
N ASP A 33 4.00 -12.73 -9.06
CA ASP A 33 4.37 -12.47 -10.46
C ASP A 33 4.32 -10.98 -10.82
N ASP A 34 3.38 -10.23 -10.25
CA ASP A 34 3.32 -8.79 -10.40
C ASP A 34 4.49 -8.10 -9.68
N PHE A 35 4.86 -8.56 -8.48
CA PHE A 35 6.01 -8.02 -7.74
C PHE A 35 7.35 -8.30 -8.43
N VAL A 36 7.48 -9.38 -9.21
CA VAL A 36 8.65 -9.59 -10.09
C VAL A 36 8.77 -8.44 -11.09
N LYS A 37 7.66 -8.02 -11.70
CA LYS A 37 7.63 -6.86 -12.62
C LYS A 37 7.87 -5.56 -11.86
N PHE A 38 7.25 -5.39 -10.70
CA PHE A 38 7.41 -4.17 -9.89
C PHE A 38 8.87 -3.94 -9.46
N ALA A 39 9.60 -4.99 -9.10
CA ALA A 39 11.01 -4.88 -8.73
C ALA A 39 11.89 -4.34 -9.88
N THR A 40 11.51 -4.55 -11.15
CA THR A 40 12.26 -4.07 -12.32
C THR A 40 12.22 -2.56 -12.50
N VAL A 41 11.19 -1.89 -11.94
CA VAL A 41 10.98 -0.44 -12.03
C VAL A 41 10.92 0.19 -10.64
N PHE A 42 11.55 -0.43 -9.65
CA PHE A 42 11.50 0.03 -8.26
C PHE A 42 11.87 1.52 -8.17
N PRO A 43 11.15 2.36 -7.41
CA PRO A 43 11.39 3.81 -7.38
C PRO A 43 12.82 4.23 -7.07
N LEU A 44 13.55 3.42 -6.28
CA LEU A 44 14.94 3.68 -5.89
C LEU A 44 15.97 3.00 -6.81
N LYS A 45 15.53 2.39 -7.92
CA LYS A 45 16.42 1.77 -8.92
C LYS A 45 17.45 2.76 -9.48
N PRO A 46 17.16 4.05 -9.74
CA PRO A 46 18.17 5.01 -10.16
C PRO A 46 19.32 5.20 -9.15
N LEU A 47 19.11 4.83 -7.88
CA LEU A 47 20.12 4.83 -6.82
C LEU A 47 20.88 3.49 -6.72
N GLY A 48 20.65 2.55 -7.65
CA GLY A 48 21.26 1.22 -7.66
C GLY A 48 20.54 0.18 -6.79
N ILE A 49 19.39 0.52 -6.21
CA ILE A 49 18.65 -0.39 -5.30
C ILE A 49 17.63 -1.21 -6.11
N VAL A 50 17.85 -2.52 -6.21
CA VAL A 50 16.90 -3.48 -6.81
C VAL A 50 16.50 -4.50 -5.74
N PRO A 51 15.25 -4.47 -5.25
CA PRO A 51 14.85 -5.37 -4.19
C PRO A 51 14.57 -6.77 -4.73
N ASN A 52 14.79 -7.80 -3.89
CA ASN A 52 14.29 -9.13 -4.17
C ASN A 52 12.74 -9.06 -4.24
N PRO A 53 12.09 -9.55 -5.32
CA PRO A 53 10.63 -9.41 -5.50
C PRO A 53 9.79 -9.99 -4.37
N THR A 54 10.22 -11.14 -3.83
CA THR A 54 9.49 -11.81 -2.75
C THR A 54 9.61 -11.02 -1.46
N LEU A 55 10.82 -10.55 -1.14
CA LEU A 55 11.06 -9.69 0.02
C LEU A 55 10.32 -8.34 -0.12
N TYR A 56 10.28 -7.77 -1.32
CA TYR A 56 9.54 -6.54 -1.61
C TYR A 56 8.05 -6.72 -1.33
N MET A 57 7.45 -7.81 -1.82
CA MET A 57 6.04 -8.13 -1.56
C MET A 57 5.75 -8.28 -0.08
N TYR A 58 6.60 -9.01 0.65
CA TYR A 58 6.43 -9.18 2.10
C TYR A 58 6.63 -7.87 2.86
N ALA A 59 7.61 -7.06 2.50
CA ALA A 59 7.84 -5.77 3.14
C ALA A 59 6.63 -4.85 2.98
N VAL A 60 6.10 -4.71 1.75
CA VAL A 60 4.86 -3.95 1.50
C VAL A 60 3.69 -4.55 2.28
N GLY A 61 3.56 -5.88 2.30
CA GLY A 61 2.50 -6.56 3.03
C GLY A 61 2.55 -6.33 4.55
N VAL A 62 3.74 -6.37 5.17
CA VAL A 62 3.92 -6.09 6.60
C VAL A 62 3.56 -4.63 6.91
N ILE A 63 4.02 -3.70 6.07
CA ILE A 63 3.75 -2.28 6.24
C ILE A 63 2.25 -2.01 6.11
N GLU A 64 1.60 -2.50 5.05
CA GLU A 64 0.15 -2.32 4.85
C GLU A 64 -0.67 -2.96 5.97
N PHE A 65 -0.32 -4.18 6.38
CA PHE A 65 -1.03 -4.86 7.45
C PHE A 65 -0.87 -4.12 8.78
N GLY A 66 0.36 -3.81 9.18
CA GLY A 66 0.65 -3.15 10.46
C GLY A 66 0.08 -1.73 10.51
N ALA A 67 0.32 -0.93 9.46
CA ALA A 67 -0.24 0.41 9.38
C ALA A 67 -1.77 0.39 9.23
N GLY A 68 -2.35 -0.62 8.60
CA GLY A 68 -3.81 -0.81 8.57
C GLY A 68 -4.41 -1.04 9.95
N VAL A 69 -3.78 -1.90 10.77
CA VAL A 69 -4.21 -2.12 12.17
C VAL A 69 -4.11 -0.82 12.97
N MET A 70 -2.98 -0.12 12.87
CA MET A 70 -2.76 1.15 13.58
C MET A 70 -3.69 2.27 13.10
N LEU A 71 -4.02 2.32 11.81
CA LEU A 71 -4.97 3.27 11.25
C LEU A 71 -6.40 3.00 11.73
N GLY A 72 -6.79 1.74 11.86
CA GLY A 72 -8.16 1.39 12.25
C GLY A 72 -8.41 1.43 13.77
N LEU A 73 -7.40 1.08 14.58
CA LEU A 73 -7.55 0.83 16.01
C LEU A 73 -6.57 1.61 16.90
N GLY A 74 -5.62 2.35 16.30
CA GLY A 74 -4.59 3.07 17.05
C GLY A 74 -5.06 4.38 17.66
N SER A 75 -4.21 4.99 18.47
CA SER A 75 -4.39 6.36 18.95
C SER A 75 -4.33 7.36 17.80
N HIS A 76 -4.83 8.58 18.00
CA HIS A 76 -4.85 9.62 16.98
C HIS A 76 -3.49 9.83 16.27
N GLU A 77 -2.39 9.93 17.04
CA GLU A 77 -1.04 10.08 16.49
C GLU A 77 -0.59 8.86 15.65
N GLN A 78 -0.95 7.64 16.09
CA GLN A 78 -0.66 6.41 15.36
C GLN A 78 -1.44 6.34 14.05
N GLN A 79 -2.70 6.78 14.04
CA GLN A 79 -3.53 6.81 12.85
C GLN A 79 -2.98 7.79 11.80
N VAL A 80 -2.63 9.02 12.22
CA VAL A 80 -2.02 10.03 11.34
C VAL A 80 -0.70 9.52 10.75
N THR A 81 0.17 8.96 11.59
CA THR A 81 1.44 8.36 11.15
C THR A 81 1.22 7.21 10.16
N SER A 82 0.28 6.32 10.46
CA SER A 82 -0.05 5.19 9.59
C SER A 82 -0.61 5.66 8.25
N ALA A 83 -1.48 6.66 8.25
CA ALA A 83 -2.02 7.25 7.03
C ALA A 83 -0.94 7.87 6.16
N MET A 84 0.04 8.57 6.74
CA MET A 84 1.19 9.11 6.01
C MET A 84 2.04 8.02 5.36
N VAL A 85 2.33 6.93 6.10
CA VAL A 85 3.09 5.79 5.60
C VAL A 85 2.34 5.10 4.45
N LEU A 86 1.06 4.80 4.64
CA LEU A 86 0.21 4.16 3.63
C LEU A 86 0.08 5.03 2.38
N PHE A 87 -0.03 6.35 2.54
CA PHE A 87 -0.04 7.29 1.43
C PHE A 87 1.25 7.20 0.61
N GLY A 88 2.41 7.17 1.28
CA GLY A 88 3.71 6.97 0.63
C GLY A 88 3.80 5.65 -0.14
N ILE A 89 3.28 4.55 0.42
CA ILE A 89 3.22 3.25 -0.27
C ILE A 89 2.33 3.32 -1.52
N MET A 90 1.18 4.01 -1.47
CA MET A 90 0.33 4.18 -2.65
C MET A 90 1.00 5.03 -3.73
N VAL A 91 1.74 6.07 -3.37
CA VAL A 91 2.54 6.86 -4.32
C VAL A 91 3.58 5.98 -5.02
N GLY A 92 4.32 5.17 -4.26
CA GLY A 92 5.29 4.23 -4.82
C GLY A 92 4.64 3.16 -5.70
N GLY A 93 3.47 2.67 -5.31
CA GLY A 93 2.66 1.74 -6.10
C GLY A 93 2.19 2.36 -7.42
N LEU A 94 1.67 3.59 -7.39
CA LEU A 94 1.24 4.32 -8.58
C LEU A 94 2.42 4.58 -9.53
N TYR A 95 3.56 5.04 -9.00
CA TYR A 95 4.79 5.19 -9.79
C TYR A 95 5.14 3.90 -10.53
N THR A 96 5.16 2.77 -9.80
CA THR A 96 5.48 1.45 -10.35
C THR A 96 4.53 1.06 -11.50
N LEU A 97 3.22 1.31 -11.34
CA LEU A 97 2.22 1.01 -12.38
C LEU A 97 2.41 1.88 -13.63
N VAL A 98 2.69 3.18 -13.44
CA VAL A 98 2.96 4.12 -14.53
C VAL A 98 4.24 3.73 -15.26
N SER A 99 5.32 3.42 -14.54
CA SER A 99 6.62 3.03 -15.12
C SER A 99 6.56 1.70 -15.89
N LEU A 100 5.66 0.79 -15.52
CA LEU A 100 5.41 -0.44 -16.27
C LEU A 100 4.46 -0.27 -17.47
N GLY A 101 3.92 0.94 -17.70
CA GLY A 101 2.94 1.18 -18.76
C GLY A 101 1.65 0.37 -18.58
N ARG A 102 1.25 0.10 -17.32
CA ARG A 102 0.01 -0.63 -17.02
C ARG A 102 -1.21 0.18 -17.47
N LYS A 103 -2.33 -0.51 -17.68
CA LYS A 103 -3.58 0.12 -18.12
C LYS A 103 -4.04 1.14 -17.07
N GLN A 104 -4.66 2.23 -17.51
CA GLN A 104 -5.19 3.26 -16.61
C GLN A 104 -6.22 2.71 -15.60
N THR A 105 -6.91 1.62 -15.94
CA THR A 105 -7.80 0.91 -15.01
C THR A 105 -7.09 0.40 -13.76
N ASP A 106 -5.81 0.05 -13.88
CA ASP A 106 -5.00 -0.45 -12.77
C ASP A 106 -4.58 0.68 -11.81
N TRP A 107 -4.69 1.95 -12.25
CA TRP A 107 -4.34 3.12 -11.44
C TRP A 107 -5.47 3.53 -10.50
N ILE A 108 -6.71 3.07 -10.75
CA ILE A 108 -7.88 3.45 -9.97
C ILE A 108 -7.70 3.10 -8.47
N PRO A 109 -7.32 1.87 -8.09
CA PRO A 109 -7.18 1.53 -6.67
C PRO A 109 -6.19 2.43 -5.90
N PRO A 110 -4.93 2.65 -6.35
CA PRO A 110 -4.02 3.52 -5.61
C PRO A 110 -4.48 4.98 -5.61
N ILE A 111 -5.08 5.51 -6.69
CA ILE A 111 -5.59 6.88 -6.73
C ILE A 111 -6.72 7.07 -5.72
N VAL A 112 -7.69 6.14 -5.67
CA VAL A 112 -8.80 6.21 -4.71
C VAL A 112 -8.29 6.11 -3.28
N CYS A 113 -7.38 5.18 -3.00
CA CYS A 113 -6.79 5.05 -1.67
C CYS A 113 -6.00 6.29 -1.26
N MET A 114 -5.21 6.87 -2.17
CA MET A 114 -4.51 8.14 -1.94
C MET A 114 -5.48 9.28 -1.66
N ALA A 115 -6.55 9.42 -2.44
CA ALA A 115 -7.53 10.48 -2.23
C ALA A 115 -8.22 10.36 -0.86
N LEU A 116 -8.59 9.15 -0.45
CA LEU A 116 -9.23 8.89 0.84
C LEU A 116 -8.26 9.11 2.02
N LEU A 117 -7.02 8.63 1.90
CA LEU A 117 -5.97 8.88 2.90
C LEU A 117 -5.61 10.37 2.99
N GLY A 118 -5.52 11.06 1.85
CA GLY A 118 -5.27 12.49 1.79
C GLY A 118 -6.41 13.31 2.40
N LEU A 119 -7.65 12.92 2.16
CA LEU A 119 -8.83 13.54 2.79
C LEU A 119 -8.79 13.33 4.31
N TYR A 120 -8.47 12.12 4.78
CA TYR A 120 -8.30 11.85 6.20
C TYR A 120 -7.20 12.73 6.82
N LEU A 121 -6.02 12.79 6.19
CA LEU A 121 -4.89 13.60 6.67
C LEU A 121 -5.25 15.09 6.72
N PHE A 122 -5.90 15.63 5.68
CA PHE A 122 -6.32 17.03 5.63
C PHE A 122 -7.37 17.41 6.68
N GLN A 123 -8.21 16.46 7.11
CA GLN A 123 -9.19 16.69 8.18
C GLN A 123 -8.57 16.64 9.58
N THR A 124 -7.38 16.06 9.70
CA THR A 124 -6.79 15.66 10.98
C THR A 124 -5.58 16.52 11.37
N LEU A 125 -4.86 17.08 10.38
CA LEU A 125 -3.80 18.07 10.53
C LEU A 125 -4.36 19.50 10.57
#